data_AF-A0A7W3ZFS9-F1
#
_entry.id   AF-A0A7W3ZFS9-F1
#
_cell.length_a   1.000
_cell.length_b   1.000
_cell.length_c   1.000
_cell.angle_alpha   90.00
_cell.angle_beta   90.00
_cell.angle_gamma   90.00
#
_symmetry.space_group_name_H-M   'P 1'
#
loop_
_entity.id
_entity.type
_entity.pdbx_description
1 polymer ?
#
loop_
_entity_poly.entity_id
_entity_poly.type
_entity_poly.pdbx_seq_one_letter_code
_entity_poly.pdbx_strand_id
1 'polypeptide(L)'
;MAGHTHRQLAVLRAAAAGHVEMTCSREPHLYVDGLACCDPTLGHQLAGLLAPEPAAPRGPGLRVPAVLTAAGQAVLAPTAAA
;
A
#
# COMPACT_ATOMS: atom_id res chain seq x y z
N MET A 1 -5.67 18.10 -9.94
CA MET A 1 -4.80 17.43 -8.96
C MET A 1 -5.65 17.04 -7.76
N ALA A 2 -6.29 15.87 -7.78
CA ALA A 2 -6.96 15.38 -6.58
C ALA A 2 -5.86 14.90 -5.62
N GLY A 3 -5.76 15.54 -4.44
CA GLY A 3 -4.82 15.12 -3.41
C GLY A 3 -5.19 13.76 -2.82
N HIS A 4 -4.22 13.10 -2.17
CA HIS A 4 -4.49 11.86 -1.44
C HIS A 4 -5.31 12.11 -0.19
N THR A 5 -6.23 11.20 0.13
CA THR A 5 -7.03 11.30 1.36
C THR A 5 -6.17 10.97 2.59
N HIS A 6 -6.60 11.43 3.77
CA HIS A 6 -5.92 11.09 5.03
C HIS A 6 -5.77 9.58 5.23
N ARG A 7 -6.78 8.81 4.82
CA ARG A 7 -6.76 7.35 4.87
C ARG A 7 -5.67 6.75 3.98
N GLN A 8 -5.60 7.20 2.73
CA GLN A 8 -4.57 6.76 1.79
C GLN A 8 -3.17 7.04 2.33
N LEU A 9 -2.95 8.25 2.86
CA LEU A 9 -1.68 8.62 3.49
C LEU A 9 -1.37 7.78 4.73
N ALA A 10 -2.37 7.47 5.57
CA ALA A 10 -2.19 6.62 6.73
C ALA A 10 -1.76 5.19 6.35
N VAL A 11 -2.37 4.61 5.31
CA VAL A 11 -1.98 3.28 4.80
C VAL A 11 -0.60 3.29 4.17
N LEU A 12 -0.24 4.32 3.40
CA LEU A 12 1.11 4.45 2.85
C LEU A 12 2.16 4.54 3.97
N ARG A 13 1.88 5.29 5.04
CA ARG A 13 2.77 5.37 6.22
C ARG A 13 2.86 4.03 6.97
N ALA A 14 1.75 3.33 7.14
CA ALA A 14 1.74 2.00 7.74
C ALA A 14 2.58 1.01 6.91
N ALA A 15 2.48 1.08 5.57
CA ALA A 15 3.28 0.26 4.67
C ALA A 15 4.77 0.60 4.77
N ALA A 16 5.13 1.89 4.87
CA ALA A 16 6.50 2.33 5.09
C ALA A 16 7.10 1.73 6.37
N ALA A 17 6.27 1.54 7.40
CA ALA A 17 6.65 0.94 8.67
C ALA A 17 6.52 -0.60 8.70
N GLY A 18 6.14 -1.25 7.60
CA GLY A 18 6.06 -2.71 7.49
C GLY A 18 4.79 -3.35 8.07
N HIS A 19 3.76 -2.56 8.35
CA HIS A 19 2.50 -3.01 8.95
C HIS A 19 1.43 -3.44 7.93
N VAL A 20 1.72 -3.33 6.63
CA VAL A 20 0.75 -3.60 5.58
C VAL A 20 1.11 -4.85 4.81
N GLU A 21 0.13 -5.72 4.64
CA GLU A 21 0.20 -6.87 3.73
C GLU A 21 -0.83 -6.72 2.62
N MET A 22 -0.62 -7.42 1.52
CA MET A 22 -1.56 -7.45 0.39
C MET A 22 -1.63 -8.82 -0.27
N THR A 23 -2.76 -9.09 -0.94
CA THR A 23 -2.87 -10.24 -1.84
C THR A 23 -2.27 -9.93 -3.22
N CYS A 24 -1.64 -10.94 -3.83
CA CYS A 24 -1.13 -10.84 -5.20
C CYS A 24 -2.23 -11.13 -6.24
N SER A 25 -3.19 -10.21 -6.39
CA SER A 25 -4.32 -10.28 -7.33
C SER A 25 -4.50 -8.97 -8.10
N ARG A 26 -5.33 -8.98 -9.16
CA ARG A 26 -5.69 -7.75 -9.91
C ARG A 26 -6.46 -6.73 -9.06
N GLU A 27 -7.22 -7.23 -8.10
CA GLU A 27 -7.85 -6.45 -7.04
C GLU A 27 -7.18 -6.84 -5.72
N PRO A 28 -6.11 -6.13 -5.31
CA PRO A 28 -5.38 -6.48 -4.10
C PRO A 28 -6.20 -6.09 -2.87
N HIS A 29 -6.45 -7.04 -1.99
CA HIS A 29 -6.97 -6.73 -0.65
C HIS A 29 -5.80 -6.33 0.24
N LEU A 30 -5.98 -5.25 0.99
CA LEU A 30 -5.00 -4.75 1.95
C LEU A 30 -5.32 -5.26 3.35
N TYR A 31 -4.28 -5.57 4.10
CA TYR A 31 -4.35 -5.90 5.52
C TYR A 31 -3.42 -4.97 6.27
N VAL A 32 -3.89 -4.41 7.38
CA VAL A 32 -3.11 -3.52 8.25
C VAL A 32 -3.04 -4.19 9.61
N ASP A 33 -1.84 -4.46 10.11
CA ASP A 33 -1.62 -5.19 11.36
C ASP A 33 -2.38 -6.54 11.41
N GLY A 34 -2.42 -7.24 10.27
CA GLY A 34 -3.12 -8.52 10.09
C GLY A 34 -4.64 -8.42 9.94
N LEU A 35 -5.23 -7.25 10.14
CA LEU A 35 -6.67 -7.01 9.99
C LEU A 35 -7.03 -6.63 8.55
N ALA A 36 -8.09 -7.23 8.02
CA ALA A 36 -8.58 -6.91 6.69
C ALA A 36 -9.03 -5.44 6.63
N CYS A 37 -8.51 -4.69 5.66
CA CYS A 37 -9.04 -3.37 5.38
C CYS A 37 -10.39 -3.53 4.68
N CYS A 38 -11.49 -3.22 5.37
CA CYS A 38 -12.86 -3.34 4.85
C CYS A 38 -13.20 -2.26 3.80
N ASP A 39 -12.26 -1.90 2.94
CA ASP A 39 -12.47 -1.04 1.78
C ASP A 39 -11.89 -1.73 0.54
N PRO A 40 -12.76 -2.34 -0.28
CA PRO A 40 -12.32 -3.06 -1.47
C PRO A 40 -11.69 -2.14 -2.52
N THR A 41 -11.97 -0.83 -2.46
CA THR A 41 -11.47 0.13 -3.45
C THR A 41 -10.07 0.65 -3.14
N LEU A 42 -9.65 0.59 -1.87
CA LEU A 42 -8.39 1.19 -1.44
C LEU A 42 -7.16 0.56 -2.09
N GLY A 43 -7.16 -0.77 -2.24
CA GLY A 43 -6.08 -1.47 -2.95
C GLY A 43 -5.95 -1.01 -4.40
N HIS A 44 -7.07 -0.77 -5.08
CA HIS A 44 -7.08 -0.23 -6.43
C HIS A 44 -6.63 1.24 -6.47
N GLN A 45 -7.08 2.07 -5.53
CA GLN A 45 -6.68 3.48 -5.43
C GLN A 45 -5.18 3.67 -5.14
N LEU A 46 -4.57 2.73 -4.43
CA LEU A 46 -3.13 2.73 -4.13
C LEU A 46 -2.31 1.88 -5.11
N ALA A 47 -2.94 1.39 -6.19
CA ALA A 47 -2.23 0.67 -7.23
C ALA A 47 -1.10 1.53 -7.82
N GLY A 48 0.09 0.95 -7.90
CA GLY A 48 1.29 1.67 -8.35
C GLY A 48 1.98 2.51 -7.26
N LEU A 49 1.35 2.75 -6.11
CA LEU A 49 1.99 3.36 -4.93
C LEU A 49 2.50 2.30 -3.95
N LEU A 50 1.82 1.16 -3.90
CA LEU A 50 2.25 -0.04 -3.19
C LEU A 50 2.55 -1.16 -4.18
N ALA A 51 3.53 -1.98 -3.83
CA ALA A 51 3.85 -3.21 -4.51
C ALA A 51 4.05 -4.33 -3.49
N PRO A 52 3.73 -5.57 -3.86
CA PRO A 52 4.10 -6.74 -3.07
C PRO A 52 5.63 -6.87 -2.97
N GLU A 53 6.15 -7.19 -1.79
CA GLU A 53 7.57 -7.40 -1.52
C GLU A 53 8.21 -8.33 -2.56
N PRO A 54 9.26 -7.92 -3.29
CA PRO A 54 9.80 -8.69 -4.41
C PRO A 54 10.27 -10.09 -4.01
N ALA A 55 10.88 -10.24 -2.83
CA ALA A 55 11.43 -11.51 -2.35
C ALA A 55 10.38 -12.42 -1.67
N ALA A 56 9.15 -11.94 -1.45
CA ALA A 56 8.12 -12.73 -0.78
C ALA A 56 7.56 -13.83 -1.70
N PRO A 57 7.28 -15.03 -1.19
CA PRO A 57 6.63 -16.10 -1.95
C PRO A 57 5.21 -15.68 -2.37
N ARG A 58 4.85 -15.98 -3.62
CA ARG A 58 3.59 -15.54 -4.24
C ARG A 58 2.74 -16.73 -4.63
N GLY A 59 1.43 -16.58 -4.46
CA GLY A 59 0.45 -17.60 -4.80
C GLY A 59 -0.98 -17.10 -4.58
N PRO A 60 -1.98 -17.77 -5.16
CA PRO A 60 -3.38 -17.41 -4.96
C PRO A 60 -3.74 -17.38 -3.48
N GLY A 61 -4.30 -16.26 -3.01
CA GLY A 61 -4.72 -16.08 -1.62
C GLY A 61 -3.58 -15.87 -0.61
N LEU A 62 -2.32 -15.98 -1.02
CA LEU A 62 -1.19 -15.64 -0.14
C LEU A 62 -1.15 -14.13 0.12
N ARG A 63 -0.89 -13.79 1.38
CA ARG A 63 -0.59 -12.44 1.82
C ARG A 63 0.91 -12.26 1.80
N VAL A 64 1.35 -11.12 1.29
CA VAL A 64 2.75 -10.73 1.26
C VAL A 64 2.89 -9.31 1.80
N PRO A 65 4.04 -8.96 2.40
CA PRO A 65 4.27 -7.58 2.80
C PRO A 65 4.09 -6.63 1.61
N ALA A 66 3.42 -5.51 1.85
CA ALA A 66 3.27 -4.43 0.89
C ALA A 66 4.36 -3.38 1.15
N VAL A 67 5.18 -3.12 0.14
CA VAL A 67 6.21 -2.08 0.19
C VAL A 67 5.86 -0.92 -0.71
N LEU A 68 6.37 0.26 -0.36
CA LEU A 68 6.19 1.44 -1.18
C LEU A 68 6.98 1.34 -2.47
N THR A 69 6.34 1.69 -3.58
CA THR A 69 7.04 1.96 -4.84
C THR A 69 7.75 3.31 -4.76
N ALA A 70 8.59 3.63 -5.75
CA ALA A 70 9.17 4.96 -5.88
C ALA A 70 8.09 6.07 -5.90
N ALA A 71 6.95 5.84 -6.56
CA ALA A 71 5.84 6.78 -6.58
C ALA A 71 5.18 6.91 -5.18
N GLY A 72 5.00 5.81 -4.46
CA GLY A 72 4.51 5.83 -3.08
C GLY A 72 5.43 6.59 -2.13
N GLN A 73 6.75 6.44 -2.29
CA GLN A 73 7.73 7.20 -1.52
C GLN A 73 7.65 8.71 -1.83
N ALA A 74 7.50 9.09 -3.10
CA ALA A 74 7.36 10.49 -3.49
C ALA A 74 6.11 11.16 -2.90
N VAL A 75 5.03 10.42 -2.69
CA VAL A 75 3.82 10.91 -2.01
C VAL A 75 4.06 11.21 -0.53
N LEU A 76 4.92 10.44 0.13
CA LEU A 76 5.25 10.63 1.56
C LEU A 76 6.41 11.59 1.79
N ALA A 77 7.20 11.87 0.76
CA ALA A 77 8.29 12.82 0.85
C ALA A 77 7.74 14.16 1.33
N PRO A 78 8.36 14.81 2.33
CA PRO A 78 7.98 16.17 2.67
C PRO A 78 8.10 17.02 1.42
N THR A 79 7.07 17.81 1.09
CA THR A 79 7.24 18.90 0.12
C THR A 79 8.39 19.73 0.68
N ALA A 80 9.54 19.75 0.00
CA ALA A 80 10.61 20.62 0.38
C ALA A 80 10.05 22.05 0.23
N ALA A 81 9.77 22.69 1.36
CA ALA A 81 9.45 24.10 1.38
C ALA A 81 10.67 24.84 0.84
N ALA A 82 10.53 25.44 -0.33
CA ALA A 82 11.43 26.44 -0.88
C ALA A 82 10.80 27.82 -0.68
#